data_AF-A0A818M0S3-F1
#
_entry.id   AF-A0A818M0S3-F1
#
_cell.length_a   1.000
_cell.length_b   1.000
_cell.length_c   1.000
_cell.angle_alpha   90.00
_cell.angle_beta   90.00
_cell.angle_gamma   90.00
#
_symmetry.space_group_name_H-M   'P 1'
#
loop_
_entity.id
_entity.type
_entity.pdbx_description
1 polymer ?
#
loop_
_entity_poly.entity_id
_entity_poly.type
_entity_poly.pdbx_seq_one_letter_code
_entity_poly.pdbx_strand_id
1 'polypeptide(L)'
;MTRTNDMNSVAAIDFQDAANVYDQARPSYPNEAIQFIKSLCPTTKCSFNDISQKRNNVLGFRQAVATAVVTTIDNSSDELVKSRLENGRFINSFNPQYKLPHLGHVLIWKITSSDNTRLPSNKKDLDKILPIIRHEKLEELYLTKPGLRFIWIGHASCFIQMNNFRFLVDPVFSERCGITSFIGPKRFRPPALIINDLPDDLDAILISHNHPDHLDYPSVTSLNKRYGERLTWFCGRGNRQWFLNNHIKNVIELDWWEEYYFSKKEVNIAFCPAQHWSRRSAFDLNKSLWGGYAVWDTTHRFYFAGDTGYTHNISIFRQIGKKYGPFDLSAIPIGTYEPKWIMQAQHVSPDEAVQLHIDVQSKNSIGIHWGTWAMGNEYFMEPPQKLAQAVQINQLDPSSFVVVKHGEIFDLP
;
A
#
# COMPACT_ATOMS: atom_id res chain seq x y z
N MET A 1 43.09 -21.90 -38.64
CA MET A 1 42.92 -22.36 -37.25
C MET A 1 43.31 -21.22 -36.33
N THR A 2 42.33 -20.45 -35.87
CA THR A 2 42.48 -19.49 -34.77
C THR A 2 41.10 -19.39 -34.13
N ARG A 3 40.94 -20.01 -32.96
CA ARG A 3 39.71 -19.96 -32.15
C ARG A 3 39.84 -18.83 -31.13
N THR A 4 38.96 -17.85 -31.25
CA THR A 4 38.43 -17.02 -30.17
C THR A 4 37.52 -17.87 -29.26
N ASN A 5 37.55 -17.66 -27.95
CA ASN A 5 36.50 -17.97 -26.94
C ASN A 5 36.85 -17.14 -25.69
N ASP A 6 36.10 -16.07 -25.38
CA ASP A 6 34.90 -16.04 -24.52
C ASP A 6 35.13 -16.58 -23.10
N MET A 7 35.32 -15.64 -22.16
CA MET A 7 35.08 -15.80 -20.73
C MET A 7 34.20 -14.64 -20.24
N ASN A 8 32.90 -14.76 -20.51
CA ASN A 8 31.84 -14.02 -19.81
C ASN A 8 30.70 -15.00 -19.54
N SER A 9 30.84 -15.76 -18.45
CA SER A 9 29.74 -16.52 -17.86
C SER A 9 30.01 -16.71 -16.37
N VAL A 10 29.69 -15.69 -15.57
CA VAL A 10 29.44 -15.92 -14.15
C VAL A 10 27.96 -16.26 -14.04
N ALA A 11 27.71 -17.51 -13.68
CA ALA A 11 26.39 -18.10 -13.56
C ALA A 11 25.51 -17.28 -12.59
N ALA A 12 24.29 -16.98 -13.03
CA ALA A 12 23.21 -16.57 -12.14
C ALA A 12 22.93 -17.74 -11.18
N ILE A 13 23.30 -17.57 -9.92
CA ILE A 13 22.90 -18.49 -8.86
C ILE A 13 21.48 -18.07 -8.46
N ASP A 14 20.56 -19.02 -8.55
CA ASP A 14 19.15 -18.89 -8.18
C ASP A 14 19.05 -18.60 -6.67
N PHE A 15 18.45 -17.46 -6.31
CA PHE A 15 18.32 -17.01 -4.91
C PHE A 15 17.39 -17.90 -4.09
N GLN A 16 16.60 -18.77 -4.74
CA GLN A 16 15.82 -19.79 -4.06
C GLN A 16 16.72 -20.83 -3.37
N ASP A 17 17.90 -21.12 -3.93
CA ASP A 17 18.83 -22.10 -3.36
C ASP A 17 19.58 -21.54 -2.14
N ALA A 18 19.86 -20.24 -2.09
CA ALA A 18 20.55 -19.62 -0.96
C ALA A 18 19.69 -19.55 0.32
N ALA A 19 18.37 -19.33 0.17
CA ALA A 19 17.43 -19.40 1.28
C ALA A 19 17.19 -20.84 1.76
N ASN A 20 17.08 -21.79 0.82
CA ASN A 20 16.91 -23.22 1.13
C ASN A 20 18.13 -23.83 1.84
N VAL A 21 19.35 -23.43 1.49
CA VAL A 21 20.58 -23.85 2.17
C VAL A 21 20.66 -23.29 3.60
N TYR A 22 20.14 -22.08 3.83
CA TYR A 22 20.06 -21.48 5.17
C TYR A 22 19.01 -22.15 6.06
N ASP A 23 17.86 -22.54 5.50
CA ASP A 23 16.81 -23.26 6.23
C ASP A 23 17.19 -24.72 6.54
N GLN A 24 18.02 -25.35 5.70
CA GLN A 24 18.58 -26.68 5.99
C GLN A 24 19.70 -26.67 7.05
N ALA A 25 20.33 -25.51 7.29
CA ALA A 25 21.46 -25.35 8.22
C ALA A 25 21.03 -24.83 9.60
N ARG A 26 20.23 -25.62 10.35
CA ARG A 26 20.16 -25.50 11.82
C ARG A 26 21.30 -26.32 12.48
N PRO A 27 21.64 -26.02 13.73
CA PRO A 27 22.90 -25.38 14.16
C PRO A 27 24.13 -26.30 14.11
N SER A 28 24.90 -26.34 13.00
CA SER A 28 26.13 -27.17 12.99
C SER A 28 27.36 -26.57 12.33
N TYR A 29 27.26 -25.59 11.41
CA TYR A 29 28.45 -25.13 10.68
C TYR A 29 28.50 -23.61 10.42
N PRO A 30 28.83 -22.80 11.45
CA PRO A 30 28.96 -21.34 11.31
C PRO A 30 30.11 -20.89 10.39
N ASN A 31 31.09 -21.76 10.11
CA ASN A 31 32.25 -21.41 9.30
C ASN A 31 31.98 -21.43 7.79
N GLU A 32 31.03 -22.24 7.34
CA GLU A 32 30.66 -22.38 5.91
C GLU A 32 29.81 -21.20 5.44
N ALA A 33 28.87 -20.74 6.27
CA ALA A 33 28.10 -19.52 6.01
C ALA A 33 29.00 -18.27 5.90
N ILE A 34 30.08 -18.19 6.69
CA ILE A 34 31.05 -17.08 6.62
C ILE A 34 31.89 -17.14 5.34
N GLN A 35 32.28 -18.34 4.89
CA GLN A 35 32.99 -18.52 3.62
C GLN A 35 32.12 -18.11 2.42
N PHE A 36 30.83 -18.46 2.44
CA PHE A 36 29.85 -18.05 1.42
C PHE A 36 29.61 -16.54 1.40
N ILE A 37 29.48 -15.91 2.57
CA ILE A 37 29.36 -14.43 2.66
C ILE A 37 30.64 -13.75 2.15
N LYS A 38 31.82 -14.31 2.45
CA LYS A 38 33.11 -13.79 1.92
C LYS A 38 33.22 -13.93 0.40
N SER A 39 32.64 -14.97 -0.21
CA SER A 39 32.63 -15.10 -1.68
C SER A 39 31.66 -14.14 -2.38
N LEU A 40 30.69 -13.57 -1.64
CA LEU A 40 29.73 -12.59 -2.17
C LEU A 40 30.24 -11.13 -2.13
N CYS A 41 31.29 -10.82 -1.36
CA CYS A 41 31.87 -9.47 -1.26
C CYS A 41 33.41 -9.48 -1.37
N PRO A 42 33.99 -9.52 -2.58
CA PRO A 42 35.45 -9.57 -2.75
C PRO A 42 36.16 -8.23 -2.51
N THR A 43 35.44 -7.10 -2.55
CA THR A 43 36.06 -5.76 -2.59
C THR A 43 35.27 -4.69 -1.85
N THR A 44 35.16 -4.77 -0.52
CA THR A 44 34.87 -3.59 0.32
C THR A 44 35.36 -3.82 1.75
N LYS A 45 35.99 -2.78 2.34
CA LYS A 45 36.41 -2.74 3.74
C LYS A 45 35.18 -2.68 4.66
N CYS A 46 34.40 -3.75 4.79
CA CYS A 46 33.49 -3.89 5.91
C CYS A 46 34.29 -4.23 7.17
N SER A 47 34.09 -3.48 8.25
CA SER A 47 34.65 -3.78 9.56
C SER A 47 34.04 -5.09 10.08
N PHE A 48 34.70 -6.22 9.81
CA PHE A 48 34.29 -7.56 10.27
C PHE A 48 34.41 -7.75 11.80
N ASN A 49 34.98 -6.78 12.52
CA ASN A 49 35.17 -6.88 13.96
C ASN A 49 33.84 -6.98 14.73
N ASP A 50 32.79 -6.28 14.29
CA ASP A 50 31.47 -6.31 14.96
C ASP A 50 30.69 -7.63 14.75
N ILE A 51 30.84 -8.28 13.59
CA ILE A 51 30.15 -9.55 13.27
C ILE A 51 30.73 -10.69 14.13
N SER A 52 32.04 -10.64 14.40
CA SER A 52 32.72 -11.66 15.21
C SER A 52 32.32 -11.64 16.69
N GLN A 53 32.01 -10.46 17.24
CA GLN A 53 31.65 -10.30 18.66
C GLN A 53 30.22 -10.78 18.98
N LYS A 54 29.33 -10.86 17.98
CA LYS A 54 27.93 -11.28 18.15
C LYS A 54 27.67 -12.77 17.89
N ARG A 55 28.72 -13.59 17.67
CA ARG A 55 28.64 -15.03 17.34
C ARG A 55 27.84 -15.89 18.33
N ASN A 56 27.79 -15.51 19.60
CA ASN A 56 27.10 -16.29 20.64
C ASN A 56 25.61 -15.94 20.76
N ASN A 57 25.10 -14.99 19.98
CA ASN A 57 23.70 -14.62 19.94
C ASN A 57 23.19 -14.72 18.50
N VAL A 58 22.47 -15.80 18.20
CA VAL A 58 21.91 -16.09 16.87
C VAL A 58 21.08 -14.93 16.32
N LEU A 59 20.38 -14.19 17.19
CA LEU A 59 19.57 -13.03 16.81
C LEU A 59 20.46 -11.83 16.43
N GLY A 60 21.51 -11.58 17.22
CA GLY A 60 22.46 -10.50 16.97
C GLY A 60 23.32 -10.70 15.71
N PHE A 61 23.62 -11.95 15.37
CA PHE A 61 24.29 -12.30 14.11
C PHE A 61 23.37 -12.14 12.89
N ARG A 62 22.10 -12.60 12.98
CA ARG A 62 21.08 -12.38 11.94
C ARG A 62 20.88 -10.90 11.63
N GLN A 63 20.77 -10.08 12.68
CA GLN A 63 20.58 -8.64 12.52
C GLN A 63 21.81 -7.99 11.89
N ALA A 64 23.03 -8.35 12.31
CA ALA A 64 24.26 -7.82 11.72
C ALA A 64 24.43 -8.20 10.24
N VAL A 65 24.08 -9.44 9.85
CA VAL A 65 24.12 -9.90 8.45
C VAL A 65 23.05 -9.19 7.63
N ALA A 66 21.82 -9.05 8.14
CA ALA A 66 20.76 -8.29 7.47
C ALA A 66 21.17 -6.82 7.28
N THR A 67 21.73 -6.16 8.30
CA THR A 67 22.23 -4.78 8.21
C THR A 67 23.36 -4.65 7.21
N ALA A 68 24.31 -5.58 7.16
CA ALA A 68 25.46 -5.57 6.23
C ALA A 68 25.03 -5.79 4.77
N VAL A 69 24.05 -6.67 4.54
CA VAL A 69 23.44 -6.88 3.22
C VAL A 69 22.64 -5.64 2.79
N VAL A 70 21.90 -5.02 3.72
CA VAL A 70 21.17 -3.77 3.44
C VAL A 70 22.12 -2.60 3.10
N THR A 71 23.27 -2.48 3.78
CA THR A 71 24.24 -1.40 3.49
C THR A 71 25.02 -1.61 2.20
N THR A 72 25.16 -2.84 1.71
CA THR A 72 25.84 -3.12 0.42
C THR A 72 24.90 -2.93 -0.79
N ILE A 73 23.59 -2.92 -0.58
CA ILE A 73 22.57 -2.67 -1.63
C ILE A 73 22.30 -1.15 -1.80
N ASP A 74 22.72 -0.30 -0.86
CA ASP A 74 22.47 1.16 -0.86
C ASP A 74 23.26 1.96 -1.92
N ASN A 75 23.81 1.28 -2.92
CA ASN A 75 24.35 1.87 -4.15
C ASN A 75 23.32 1.90 -5.30
N SER A 76 22.02 1.72 -5.02
CA SER A 76 20.98 1.98 -6.02
C SER A 76 20.92 3.49 -6.27
N SER A 77 21.15 3.90 -7.51
CA SER A 77 21.10 5.29 -7.98
C SER A 77 20.04 6.15 -7.26
N ASP A 78 20.40 7.37 -6.85
CA ASP A 78 19.47 8.40 -6.33
C ASP A 78 18.34 8.79 -7.31
N GLU A 79 18.32 8.21 -8.52
CA GLU A 79 17.27 8.44 -9.49
C GLU A 79 15.95 7.79 -9.06
N LEU A 80 14.91 8.63 -8.95
CA LEU A 80 13.54 8.19 -8.68
C LEU A 80 13.02 7.32 -9.82
N VAL A 81 12.35 6.24 -9.45
CA VAL A 81 11.74 5.31 -10.40
C VAL A 81 10.64 5.99 -11.20
N LYS A 82 10.78 6.08 -12.52
CA LYS A 82 9.77 6.72 -13.38
C LYS A 82 8.70 5.73 -13.82
N SER A 83 7.48 6.23 -14.02
CA SER A 83 6.44 5.48 -14.72
C SER A 83 6.91 5.19 -16.15
N ARG A 84 6.49 4.05 -16.70
CA ARG A 84 6.79 3.68 -18.10
C ARG A 84 5.51 3.23 -18.79
N LEU A 85 5.31 3.72 -20.01
CA LEU A 85 4.29 3.20 -20.92
C LEU A 85 4.97 2.38 -22.01
N GLU A 86 4.48 1.16 -22.23
CA GLU A 86 4.84 0.29 -23.33
C GLU A 86 3.57 -0.07 -24.10
N ASN A 87 3.56 0.18 -25.42
CA ASN A 87 2.41 -0.10 -26.29
C ASN A 87 1.08 0.50 -25.76
N GLY A 88 1.14 1.71 -25.19
CA GLY A 88 -0.01 2.40 -24.61
C GLY A 88 -0.51 1.81 -23.28
N ARG A 89 0.35 1.09 -22.56
CA ARG A 89 0.04 0.48 -21.24
C ARG A 89 1.14 0.76 -20.23
N PHE A 90 0.74 1.13 -19.02
CA PHE A 90 1.67 1.25 -17.91
C PHE A 90 2.20 -0.12 -17.47
N ILE A 91 3.46 -0.15 -17.03
CA ILE A 91 4.13 -1.36 -16.55
C ILE A 91 4.79 -1.13 -15.18
N ASN A 92 4.98 -2.21 -14.41
CA ASN A 92 5.79 -2.19 -13.20
C ASN A 92 7.28 -2.20 -13.56
N SER A 93 7.78 -1.04 -13.97
CA SER A 93 9.11 -0.83 -14.54
C SER A 93 10.29 -1.24 -13.64
N PHE A 94 10.07 -1.25 -12.33
CA PHE A 94 11.07 -1.48 -11.28
C PHE A 94 11.05 -2.90 -10.72
N ASN A 95 10.11 -3.74 -11.14
CA ASN A 95 10.08 -5.15 -10.78
C ASN A 95 10.00 -6.03 -12.04
N PRO A 96 11.14 -6.45 -12.60
CA PRO A 96 11.17 -7.33 -13.77
C PRO A 96 10.50 -8.69 -13.56
N GLN A 97 10.34 -9.12 -12.31
CA GLN A 97 9.70 -10.38 -11.96
C GLN A 97 8.18 -10.24 -11.79
N TYR A 98 7.65 -9.01 -11.82
CA TYR A 98 6.22 -8.77 -11.67
C TYR A 98 5.45 -9.45 -12.80
N LYS A 99 4.46 -10.25 -12.43
CA LYS A 99 3.53 -10.89 -13.36
C LYS A 99 2.11 -10.45 -13.00
N LEU A 100 1.43 -9.85 -13.97
CA LEU A 100 0.00 -9.60 -13.88
C LEU A 100 -0.73 -10.91 -13.59
N PRO A 101 -1.65 -10.95 -12.61
CA PRO A 101 -2.51 -12.10 -12.43
C PRO A 101 -3.35 -12.30 -13.68
N HIS A 102 -3.19 -13.46 -14.33
CA HIS A 102 -3.98 -13.80 -15.51
C HIS A 102 -5.45 -14.06 -15.10
N LEU A 103 -6.43 -13.69 -15.92
CA LEU A 103 -7.85 -13.98 -15.66
C LEU A 103 -8.09 -15.48 -15.40
N GLY A 104 -7.33 -16.34 -16.08
CA GLY A 104 -7.33 -17.79 -15.85
C GLY A 104 -6.88 -18.18 -14.44
N HIS A 105 -5.89 -17.49 -13.84
CA HIS A 105 -5.50 -17.74 -12.45
C HIS A 105 -6.59 -17.35 -11.47
N VAL A 106 -7.29 -16.24 -11.71
CA VAL A 106 -8.45 -15.82 -10.89
C VAL A 106 -9.57 -16.86 -10.98
N LEU A 107 -9.84 -17.40 -12.18
CA LEU A 107 -10.83 -18.47 -12.36
C LEU A 107 -10.41 -19.76 -11.65
N ILE A 108 -9.14 -20.18 -11.82
CA ILE A 108 -8.57 -21.35 -11.13
C ILE A 108 -8.76 -21.17 -9.63
N TRP A 109 -8.32 -20.05 -9.06
CA TRP A 109 -8.49 -19.75 -7.64
C TRP A 109 -9.94 -19.86 -7.16
N LYS A 110 -10.90 -19.26 -7.89
CA LYS A 110 -12.32 -19.36 -7.55
C LYS A 110 -12.87 -20.80 -7.57
N ILE A 111 -12.28 -21.69 -8.37
CA ILE A 111 -12.70 -23.09 -8.48
C ILE A 111 -11.95 -23.97 -7.47
N THR A 112 -10.66 -23.72 -7.25
CA THR A 112 -9.76 -24.61 -6.50
C THR A 112 -9.64 -24.27 -5.03
N SER A 113 -10.02 -23.06 -4.62
CA SER A 113 -9.76 -22.61 -3.26
C SER A 113 -11.03 -22.57 -2.42
N SER A 114 -10.93 -23.16 -1.23
CA SER A 114 -11.96 -23.06 -0.21
C SER A 114 -12.06 -21.63 0.30
N ASP A 115 -13.28 -21.13 0.45
CA ASP A 115 -13.56 -19.89 1.16
C ASP A 115 -13.19 -20.07 2.65
N ASN A 116 -12.10 -19.42 3.06
CA ASN A 116 -11.63 -19.43 4.44
C ASN A 116 -11.91 -18.10 5.16
N THR A 117 -12.77 -17.24 4.60
CA THR A 117 -13.10 -15.93 5.18
C THR A 117 -13.79 -16.05 6.54
N ARG A 118 -14.52 -17.15 6.76
CA ARG A 118 -15.30 -17.47 7.98
C ARG A 118 -16.14 -16.29 8.48
N LEU A 119 -16.80 -15.60 7.54
CA LEU A 119 -17.68 -14.49 7.87
C LEU A 119 -18.87 -15.00 8.72
N PRO A 120 -19.17 -14.36 9.87
CA PRO A 120 -20.35 -14.69 10.65
C PRO A 120 -21.62 -14.48 9.83
N SER A 121 -22.48 -15.49 9.78
CA SER A 121 -23.77 -15.40 9.07
C SER A 121 -24.74 -14.42 9.74
N ASN A 122 -24.54 -14.11 11.03
CA ASN A 122 -25.41 -13.24 11.83
C ASN A 122 -24.80 -11.85 12.00
N LYS A 123 -25.60 -10.82 11.66
CA LYS A 123 -25.26 -9.41 11.84
C LYS A 123 -24.88 -9.06 13.29
N LYS A 124 -25.56 -9.62 14.30
CA LYS A 124 -25.27 -9.35 15.72
C LYS A 124 -23.87 -9.78 16.13
N ASP A 125 -23.37 -10.87 15.58
CA ASP A 125 -22.03 -11.36 15.89
C ASP A 125 -20.98 -10.49 15.18
N LEU A 126 -21.25 -10.10 13.94
CA LEU A 126 -20.42 -9.16 13.20
C LEU A 126 -20.35 -7.78 13.86
N ASP A 127 -21.47 -7.29 14.42
CA ASP A 127 -21.52 -6.03 15.16
C ASP A 127 -20.71 -6.08 16.47
N LYS A 128 -20.59 -7.26 17.11
CA LYS A 128 -19.72 -7.45 18.28
C LYS A 128 -18.23 -7.51 17.89
N ILE A 129 -17.91 -8.20 16.80
CA ILE A 129 -16.52 -8.45 16.40
C ILE A 129 -15.91 -7.22 15.72
N LEU A 130 -16.67 -6.53 14.87
CA LEU A 130 -16.19 -5.43 14.04
C LEU A 130 -17.16 -4.25 14.08
N PRO A 131 -17.38 -3.60 15.24
CA PRO A 131 -18.39 -2.57 15.42
C PRO A 131 -18.20 -1.37 14.47
N ILE A 132 -19.30 -0.68 14.14
CA ILE A 132 -19.27 0.56 13.37
C ILE A 132 -19.67 1.71 14.27
N ILE A 133 -18.81 2.72 14.35
CA ILE A 133 -19.05 3.99 15.01
C ILE A 133 -19.68 4.94 13.97
N ARG A 134 -20.78 5.60 14.35
CA ARG A 134 -21.55 6.49 13.48
C ARG A 134 -21.38 7.93 13.92
N HIS A 135 -21.26 8.82 12.95
CA HIS A 135 -21.22 10.26 13.14
C HIS A 135 -22.25 10.88 12.20
N GLU A 136 -23.15 11.71 12.72
CA GLU A 136 -24.23 12.31 11.91
C GLU A 136 -23.77 13.56 11.14
N LYS A 137 -22.78 14.29 11.69
CA LYS A 137 -22.19 15.49 11.07
C LYS A 137 -20.72 15.61 11.42
N LEU A 138 -19.85 15.42 10.44
CA LEU A 138 -18.40 15.44 10.68
C LEU A 138 -17.87 16.82 11.05
N GLU A 139 -18.48 17.89 10.56
CA GLU A 139 -18.07 19.26 10.86
C GLU A 139 -18.17 19.61 12.35
N GLU A 140 -19.11 18.98 13.08
CA GLU A 140 -19.25 19.17 14.53
C GLU A 140 -18.10 18.53 15.32
N LEU A 141 -17.35 17.64 14.67
CA LEU A 141 -16.23 16.93 15.28
C LEU A 141 -14.90 17.59 14.97
N TYR A 142 -14.82 18.56 14.05
CA TYR A 142 -13.56 19.15 13.59
C TYR A 142 -12.58 19.49 14.72
N LEU A 143 -11.30 19.25 14.44
CA LEU A 143 -10.24 19.71 15.32
C LEU A 143 -10.34 21.24 15.46
N THR A 144 -10.43 21.70 16.71
CA THR A 144 -10.51 23.13 17.07
C THR A 144 -9.13 23.79 17.17
N LYS A 145 -8.07 22.98 17.12
CA LYS A 145 -6.67 23.38 17.06
C LYS A 145 -6.02 22.78 15.82
N PRO A 146 -4.88 23.31 15.36
CA PRO A 146 -4.05 22.63 14.36
C PRO A 146 -3.82 21.17 14.76
N GLY A 147 -3.73 20.29 13.76
CA GLY A 147 -3.62 18.86 13.98
C GLY A 147 -4.02 18.05 12.73
N LEU A 148 -3.83 16.74 12.86
CA LEU A 148 -4.20 15.77 11.84
C LEU A 148 -5.22 14.78 12.41
N ARG A 149 -6.37 14.68 11.75
CA ARG A 149 -7.43 13.73 12.06
C ARG A 149 -7.63 12.76 10.93
N PHE A 150 -7.80 11.49 11.28
CA PHE A 150 -8.13 10.40 10.39
C PHE A 150 -9.40 9.70 10.85
N ILE A 151 -10.29 9.39 9.90
CA ILE A 151 -11.49 8.57 10.13
C ILE A 151 -11.54 7.47 9.08
N TRP A 152 -11.59 6.21 9.53
CA TRP A 152 -11.70 5.08 8.63
C TRP A 152 -13.17 4.85 8.23
N ILE A 153 -13.53 5.12 6.97
CA ILE A 153 -14.90 4.89 6.48
C ILE A 153 -15.14 3.40 6.24
N GLY A 154 -14.08 2.67 5.88
CA GLY A 154 -14.07 1.25 5.58
C GLY A 154 -13.37 0.97 4.25
N HIS A 155 -12.79 -0.22 4.14
CA HIS A 155 -11.91 -0.61 3.02
C HIS A 155 -10.72 0.34 2.92
N ALA A 156 -10.43 0.90 1.75
CA ALA A 156 -9.45 1.94 1.54
C ALA A 156 -10.00 3.36 1.76
N SER A 157 -11.32 3.50 1.95
CA SER A 157 -11.97 4.81 2.07
C SER A 157 -11.66 5.46 3.41
N CYS A 158 -11.07 6.65 3.36
CA CYS A 158 -10.67 7.41 4.54
C CYS A 158 -11.07 8.87 4.40
N PHE A 159 -11.45 9.50 5.52
CA PHE A 159 -11.55 10.95 5.64
C PHE A 159 -10.37 11.47 6.44
N ILE A 160 -9.74 12.54 5.94
CA ILE A 160 -8.62 13.19 6.60
C ILE A 160 -8.93 14.68 6.72
N GLN A 161 -8.72 15.22 7.91
CA GLN A 161 -8.58 16.65 8.16
C GLN A 161 -7.12 16.91 8.55
N MET A 162 -6.42 17.70 7.74
CA MET A 162 -5.07 18.18 8.02
C MET A 162 -5.15 19.70 8.16
N ASN A 163 -5.15 20.19 9.39
CA ASN A 163 -5.41 21.60 9.69
C ASN A 163 -6.73 22.10 9.05
N ASN A 164 -6.62 22.98 8.04
CA ASN A 164 -7.73 23.58 7.31
C ASN A 164 -8.09 22.84 6.01
N PHE A 165 -7.36 21.78 5.67
CA PHE A 165 -7.54 20.98 4.46
C PHE A 165 -8.29 19.69 4.77
N ARG A 166 -9.43 19.46 4.09
CA ARG A 166 -10.23 18.24 4.24
C ARG A 166 -10.31 17.48 2.94
N PHE A 167 -10.00 16.19 2.97
CA PHE A 167 -10.03 15.36 1.79
C PHE A 167 -10.47 13.94 2.08
N LEU A 168 -11.00 13.29 1.04
CA LEU A 168 -11.25 11.86 1.02
C LEU A 168 -10.21 11.16 0.16
N VAL A 169 -9.88 9.93 0.52
CA VAL A 169 -9.11 9.03 -0.34
C VAL A 169 -9.96 7.81 -0.67
N ASP A 170 -9.96 7.42 -1.95
CA ASP A 170 -10.68 6.27 -2.50
C ASP A 170 -12.11 6.06 -1.93
N PRO A 171 -13.02 7.06 -2.03
CA PRO A 171 -14.33 7.00 -1.39
C PRO A 171 -15.29 6.01 -2.08
N VAL A 172 -15.66 4.93 -1.38
CA VAL A 172 -16.63 3.93 -1.85
C VAL A 172 -17.78 3.76 -0.85
N PHE A 173 -18.93 4.33 -1.22
CA PHE A 173 -20.18 4.28 -0.47
C PHE A 173 -21.13 3.18 -0.97
N SER A 174 -20.87 2.61 -2.14
CA SER A 174 -21.67 1.53 -2.71
C SER A 174 -21.66 0.25 -1.87
N GLU A 175 -22.74 -0.53 -1.98
CA GLU A 175 -22.90 -1.82 -1.31
C GLU A 175 -22.04 -2.91 -1.95
N ARG A 176 -21.87 -2.88 -3.28
CA ARG A 176 -21.08 -3.86 -4.04
C ARG A 176 -19.90 -3.17 -4.71
N CYS A 177 -18.74 -3.84 -4.69
CA CYS A 177 -17.59 -3.43 -5.49
C CYS A 177 -17.57 -4.23 -6.80
N GLY A 178 -17.78 -3.59 -7.94
CA GLY A 178 -17.74 -4.28 -9.22
C GLY A 178 -18.02 -3.37 -10.40
N ILE A 179 -17.82 -3.91 -11.61
CA ILE A 179 -18.00 -3.15 -12.87
C ILE A 179 -19.45 -2.64 -13.01
N THR A 180 -20.40 -3.33 -12.38
CA THR A 180 -21.79 -2.88 -12.26
C THR A 180 -22.24 -2.91 -10.80
N SER A 181 -23.28 -2.14 -10.45
CA SER A 181 -23.86 -2.11 -9.10
C SER A 181 -24.50 -3.44 -8.65
N PHE A 182 -24.70 -4.39 -9.57
CA PHE A 182 -25.34 -5.68 -9.30
C PHE A 182 -24.36 -6.85 -9.22
N ILE A 183 -23.18 -6.73 -9.83
CA ILE A 183 -22.20 -7.82 -9.98
C ILE A 183 -20.92 -7.45 -9.24
N GLY A 184 -20.53 -8.28 -8.27
CA GLY A 184 -19.32 -8.10 -7.47
C GLY A 184 -19.53 -8.42 -5.99
N PRO A 185 -18.46 -8.48 -5.17
CA PRO A 185 -18.56 -8.71 -3.73
C PRO A 185 -19.48 -7.67 -3.07
N LYS A 186 -20.38 -8.14 -2.23
CA LYS A 186 -21.20 -7.28 -1.35
C LYS A 186 -20.43 -7.03 -0.06
N ARG A 187 -20.38 -5.78 0.42
CA ARG A 187 -19.71 -5.45 1.67
C ARG A 187 -20.45 -6.08 2.83
N PHE A 188 -19.72 -6.64 3.77
CA PHE A 188 -20.29 -7.20 5.01
C PHE A 188 -20.36 -6.15 6.13
N ARG A 189 -19.59 -5.06 6.03
CA ARG A 189 -19.78 -3.84 6.84
C ARG A 189 -20.21 -2.67 5.95
N PRO A 190 -21.33 -1.98 6.25
CA PRO A 190 -21.68 -0.74 5.56
C PRO A 190 -20.62 0.34 5.83
N PRO A 191 -20.50 1.36 4.96
CA PRO A 191 -19.55 2.46 5.21
C PRO A 191 -19.94 3.15 6.52
N ALA A 192 -18.94 3.58 7.30
CA ALA A 192 -19.17 4.21 8.60
C ALA A 192 -19.84 5.58 8.48
N LEU A 193 -19.54 6.27 7.38
CA LEU A 193 -20.11 7.55 7.00
C LEU A 193 -20.92 7.37 5.72
N ILE A 194 -21.99 8.15 5.57
CA ILE A 194 -22.67 8.35 4.30
C ILE A 194 -22.30 9.71 3.72
N ILE A 195 -22.59 9.92 2.43
CA ILE A 195 -22.25 11.19 1.76
C ILE A 195 -22.86 12.38 2.48
N ASN A 196 -24.03 12.25 3.11
CA ASN A 196 -24.67 13.35 3.85
C ASN A 196 -23.94 13.72 5.16
N ASP A 197 -23.22 12.79 5.78
CA ASP A 197 -22.47 13.04 7.02
C ASP A 197 -21.19 13.84 6.77
N LEU A 198 -20.75 13.91 5.50
CA LEU A 198 -19.55 14.63 5.09
C LEU A 198 -19.73 16.15 5.26
N PRO A 199 -18.65 16.90 5.52
CA PRO A 199 -18.73 18.34 5.73
C PRO A 199 -18.94 19.10 4.42
N ASP A 200 -19.46 20.33 4.51
CA ASP A 200 -19.71 21.19 3.35
C ASP A 200 -18.45 21.82 2.73
N ASP A 201 -17.35 21.84 3.46
CA ASP A 201 -16.04 22.41 3.09
C ASP A 201 -15.00 21.34 2.73
N LEU A 202 -15.44 20.22 2.16
CA LEU A 202 -14.56 19.22 1.57
C LEU A 202 -13.78 19.81 0.37
N ASP A 203 -12.45 19.74 0.41
CA ASP A 203 -11.57 20.41 -0.56
C ASP A 203 -11.18 19.50 -1.73
N ALA A 204 -10.85 18.23 -1.43
CA ALA A 204 -10.29 17.33 -2.43
C ALA A 204 -10.72 15.86 -2.28
N ILE A 205 -10.62 15.13 -3.39
CA ILE A 205 -10.67 13.66 -3.42
C ILE A 205 -9.43 13.14 -4.13
N LEU A 206 -8.77 12.17 -3.52
CA LEU A 206 -7.58 11.50 -4.04
C LEU A 206 -7.94 10.07 -4.46
N ILE A 207 -7.71 9.72 -5.72
CA ILE A 207 -7.98 8.39 -6.27
C ILE A 207 -6.66 7.70 -6.60
N SER A 208 -6.38 6.59 -5.93
CA SER A 208 -5.13 5.82 -6.07
C SER A 208 -5.03 5.11 -7.41
N HIS A 209 -6.10 4.44 -7.81
CA HIS A 209 -6.21 3.69 -9.05
C HIS A 209 -7.66 3.45 -9.41
N ASN A 210 -7.87 2.80 -10.55
CA ASN A 210 -9.17 2.80 -11.20
C ASN A 210 -10.02 1.56 -10.92
N HIS A 211 -9.64 0.66 -9.99
CA HIS A 211 -10.49 -0.49 -9.69
C HIS A 211 -11.81 -0.09 -9.03
N PRO A 212 -12.91 -0.85 -9.22
CA PRO A 212 -14.23 -0.47 -8.70
C PRO A 212 -14.32 -0.30 -7.17
N ASP A 213 -13.46 -0.96 -6.41
CA ASP A 213 -13.37 -0.84 -4.95
C ASP A 213 -12.56 0.38 -4.47
N HIS A 214 -12.02 1.19 -5.40
CA HIS A 214 -11.31 2.45 -5.12
C HIS A 214 -11.89 3.65 -5.90
N LEU A 215 -12.38 3.40 -7.13
CA LEU A 215 -13.02 4.37 -7.99
C LEU A 215 -14.47 3.95 -8.29
N ASP A 216 -15.36 4.26 -7.35
CA ASP A 216 -16.77 3.89 -7.40
C ASP A 216 -17.62 4.94 -8.13
N TYR A 217 -18.28 4.56 -9.23
CA TYR A 217 -19.06 5.50 -10.06
C TYR A 217 -20.23 6.16 -9.29
N PRO A 218 -21.08 5.42 -8.53
CA PRO A 218 -22.10 6.02 -7.68
C PRO A 218 -21.55 6.99 -6.64
N SER A 219 -20.45 6.67 -5.95
CA SER A 219 -19.76 7.62 -5.07
C SER A 219 -19.36 8.89 -5.81
N VAL A 220 -18.65 8.74 -6.93
CA VAL A 220 -18.10 9.87 -7.69
C VAL A 220 -19.20 10.82 -8.14
N THR A 221 -20.25 10.28 -8.75
CA THR A 221 -21.38 11.07 -9.24
C THR A 221 -22.15 11.75 -8.11
N SER A 222 -22.35 11.07 -6.98
CA SER A 222 -23.07 11.63 -5.84
C SER A 222 -22.27 12.73 -5.13
N LEU A 223 -20.96 12.55 -4.96
CA LEU A 223 -20.06 13.56 -4.41
C LEU A 223 -19.97 14.78 -5.33
N ASN A 224 -19.79 14.57 -6.63
CA ASN A 224 -19.76 15.68 -7.60
C ASN A 224 -21.10 16.42 -7.66
N LYS A 225 -22.22 15.72 -7.49
CA LYS A 225 -23.55 16.35 -7.38
C LYS A 225 -23.67 17.23 -6.13
N ARG A 226 -23.09 16.82 -4.99
CA ARG A 226 -23.13 17.59 -3.74
C ARG A 226 -22.23 18.82 -3.79
N TYR A 227 -20.98 18.67 -4.24
CA TYR A 227 -19.96 19.72 -4.10
C TYR A 227 -19.72 20.54 -5.39
N GLY A 228 -20.05 19.98 -6.55
CA GLY A 228 -19.81 20.60 -7.85
C GLY A 228 -18.33 20.88 -8.11
N GLU A 229 -18.06 21.97 -8.82
CA GLU A 229 -16.70 22.36 -9.22
C GLU A 229 -15.83 22.85 -8.05
N ARG A 230 -16.40 23.05 -6.84
CA ARG A 230 -15.62 23.39 -5.64
C ARG A 230 -14.69 22.23 -5.22
N LEU A 231 -15.10 21.00 -5.50
CA LEU A 231 -14.35 19.80 -5.16
C LEU A 231 -13.31 19.48 -6.23
N THR A 232 -12.06 19.33 -5.81
CA THR A 232 -10.95 19.01 -6.72
C THR A 232 -10.65 17.51 -6.67
N TRP A 233 -10.66 16.85 -7.83
CA TRP A 233 -10.35 15.43 -7.95
C TRP A 233 -8.91 15.25 -8.40
N PHE A 234 -8.18 14.37 -7.73
CA PHE A 234 -6.83 13.97 -8.10
C PHE A 234 -6.82 12.51 -8.53
N CYS A 235 -6.15 12.20 -9.63
CA CYS A 235 -6.02 10.84 -10.12
C CYS A 235 -4.69 10.62 -10.85
N GLY A 236 -4.25 9.36 -10.91
CA GLY A 236 -3.12 8.97 -11.74
C GLY A 236 -3.38 9.13 -13.24
N ARG A 237 -2.32 9.39 -14.00
CA ARG A 237 -2.31 9.55 -15.46
C ARG A 237 -3.16 8.54 -16.23
N GLY A 238 -3.94 8.97 -17.22
CA GLY A 238 -4.85 8.14 -18.02
C GLY A 238 -6.26 7.98 -17.45
N ASN A 239 -6.57 8.55 -16.26
CA ASN A 239 -7.91 8.50 -15.66
C ASN A 239 -8.77 9.74 -15.98
N ARG A 240 -8.17 10.86 -16.38
CA ARG A 240 -8.89 12.13 -16.58
C ARG A 240 -10.06 12.01 -17.54
N GLN A 241 -9.90 11.28 -18.64
CA GLN A 241 -10.97 11.10 -19.62
C GLN A 241 -12.19 10.38 -19.03
N TRP A 242 -11.99 9.45 -18.09
CA TRP A 242 -13.08 8.78 -17.39
C TRP A 242 -13.89 9.78 -16.56
N PHE A 243 -13.25 10.70 -15.85
CA PHE A 243 -13.95 11.75 -15.10
C PHE A 243 -14.71 12.71 -16.02
N LEU A 244 -14.09 13.16 -17.11
CA LEU A 244 -14.73 14.07 -18.07
C LEU A 244 -15.97 13.45 -18.71
N ASN A 245 -15.88 12.17 -19.08
CA ASN A 245 -17.02 11.41 -19.64
C ASN A 245 -18.19 11.29 -18.66
N ASN A 246 -17.93 11.42 -17.36
CA ASN A 246 -18.94 11.39 -16.30
C ASN A 246 -19.28 12.80 -15.76
N HIS A 247 -18.96 13.86 -16.53
CA HIS A 247 -19.25 15.26 -16.23
C HIS A 247 -18.55 15.83 -14.99
N ILE A 248 -17.41 15.25 -14.57
CA ILE A 248 -16.55 15.80 -13.53
C ILE A 248 -15.41 16.57 -14.22
N LYS A 249 -15.39 17.89 -14.04
CA LYS A 249 -14.46 18.78 -14.78
C LYS A 249 -13.23 19.21 -13.99
N ASN A 250 -13.37 19.42 -12.68
CA ASN A 250 -12.28 19.86 -11.82
C ASN A 250 -11.41 18.66 -11.42
N VAL A 251 -10.63 18.16 -12.38
CA VAL A 251 -9.78 16.97 -12.23
C VAL A 251 -8.34 17.29 -12.61
N ILE A 252 -7.44 17.01 -11.68
CA ILE A 252 -6.00 17.10 -11.81
C ILE A 252 -5.46 15.69 -12.00
N GLU A 253 -4.71 15.51 -13.07
CA GLU A 253 -4.09 14.25 -13.42
C GLU A 253 -2.58 14.35 -13.18
N LEU A 254 -2.02 13.38 -12.45
CA LEU A 254 -0.61 13.36 -12.03
C LEU A 254 0.07 12.08 -12.49
N ASP A 255 1.32 12.20 -12.93
CA ASP A 255 2.26 11.09 -13.08
C ASP A 255 3.02 10.84 -11.76
N TRP A 256 3.75 9.73 -11.65
CA TRP A 256 4.55 9.46 -10.45
C TRP A 256 5.56 10.57 -10.20
N TRP A 257 5.66 10.98 -8.93
CA TRP A 257 6.48 12.07 -8.42
C TRP A 257 6.09 13.47 -8.87
N GLU A 258 5.04 13.63 -9.67
CA GLU A 258 4.48 14.94 -9.93
C GLU A 258 3.80 15.47 -8.67
N GLU A 259 4.07 16.74 -8.39
CA GLU A 259 3.60 17.48 -7.22
C GLU A 259 2.65 18.57 -7.67
N TYR A 260 1.57 18.75 -6.92
CA TYR A 260 0.60 19.81 -7.08
C TYR A 260 0.52 20.63 -5.80
N TYR A 261 0.73 21.94 -5.92
CA TYR A 261 0.57 22.86 -4.80
C TYR A 261 -0.86 23.43 -4.78
N PHE A 262 -1.65 23.00 -3.81
CA PHE A 262 -3.00 23.49 -3.54
C PHE A 262 -2.94 24.84 -2.81
N SER A 263 -2.65 25.89 -3.57
CA SER A 263 -2.36 27.23 -3.03
C SER A 263 -3.42 27.80 -2.09
N LYS A 264 -4.71 27.52 -2.31
CA LYS A 264 -5.81 28.01 -1.45
C LYS A 264 -5.75 27.48 -0.01
N LYS A 265 -5.01 26.39 0.22
CA LYS A 265 -4.87 25.70 1.52
C LYS A 265 -3.42 25.54 1.94
N GLU A 266 -2.48 25.98 1.11
CA GLU A 266 -1.04 25.88 1.35
C GLU A 266 -0.54 24.43 1.54
N VAL A 267 -1.17 23.48 0.83
CA VAL A 267 -0.89 22.04 0.91
C VAL A 267 -0.25 21.56 -0.38
N ASN A 268 0.77 20.71 -0.28
CA ASN A 268 1.34 19.97 -1.40
C ASN A 268 0.75 18.56 -1.47
N ILE A 269 0.53 18.08 -2.69
CA ILE A 269 0.03 16.74 -2.98
C ILE A 269 0.94 16.14 -4.05
N ALA A 270 1.51 14.97 -3.79
CA ALA A 270 2.30 14.22 -4.76
C ALA A 270 1.66 12.87 -5.05
N PHE A 271 1.70 12.43 -6.31
CA PHE A 271 1.31 11.07 -6.67
C PHE A 271 2.52 10.14 -6.59
N CYS A 272 2.46 9.14 -5.71
CA CYS A 272 3.58 8.25 -5.39
C CYS A 272 3.46 6.93 -6.17
N PRO A 273 4.59 6.28 -6.52
CA PRO A 273 4.56 4.98 -7.16
C PRO A 273 4.01 3.89 -6.23
N ALA A 274 3.43 2.85 -6.84
CA ALA A 274 2.99 1.62 -6.19
C ALA A 274 3.22 0.43 -7.15
N GLN A 275 3.34 -0.78 -6.60
CA GLN A 275 3.37 -2.01 -7.40
C GLN A 275 1.95 -2.59 -7.52
N HIS A 276 1.22 -2.16 -8.54
CA HIS A 276 -0.15 -2.63 -8.78
C HIS A 276 -0.48 -2.64 -10.28
N TRP A 277 -1.76 -2.54 -10.62
CA TRP A 277 -2.26 -2.51 -11.98
C TRP A 277 -3.61 -1.75 -12.02
N SER A 278 -4.16 -1.57 -13.22
CA SER A 278 -5.43 -0.88 -13.41
C SER A 278 -6.30 -1.56 -14.47
N ARG A 279 -7.62 -1.58 -14.25
CA ARG A 279 -8.62 -2.05 -15.22
C ARG A 279 -10.04 -1.70 -14.78
N ARG A 280 -10.85 -1.19 -15.71
CA ARG A 280 -12.31 -0.97 -15.50
C ARG A 280 -13.18 -1.72 -16.50
N SER A 281 -12.63 -2.06 -17.65
CA SER A 281 -13.34 -2.72 -18.74
C SER A 281 -12.52 -3.87 -19.33
N ALA A 282 -13.10 -4.58 -20.29
CA ALA A 282 -12.40 -5.69 -20.93
C ALA A 282 -11.12 -5.25 -21.68
N PHE A 283 -11.03 -3.98 -22.12
CA PHE A 283 -10.04 -3.50 -23.10
C PHE A 283 -9.11 -2.39 -22.60
N ASP A 284 -9.15 -2.07 -21.31
CA ASP A 284 -8.40 -0.94 -20.73
C ASP A 284 -7.33 -1.33 -19.71
N LEU A 285 -6.95 -2.61 -19.67
CA LEU A 285 -5.86 -3.09 -18.81
C LEU A 285 -4.65 -2.17 -18.91
N ASN A 286 -4.24 -1.61 -17.77
CA ASN A 286 -3.11 -0.71 -17.59
C ASN A 286 -3.11 0.52 -18.51
N LYS A 287 -4.27 0.99 -19.00
CA LYS A 287 -4.34 2.27 -19.76
C LYS A 287 -4.25 3.50 -18.85
N SER A 288 -4.40 3.33 -17.55
CA SER A 288 -4.23 4.38 -16.56
C SER A 288 -3.26 3.95 -15.46
N LEU A 289 -2.63 4.92 -14.82
CA LEU A 289 -1.65 4.74 -13.77
C LEU A 289 -2.36 4.42 -12.44
N TRP A 290 -1.61 3.78 -11.55
CA TRP A 290 -1.95 3.44 -10.17
C TRP A 290 -0.87 4.02 -9.24
N GLY A 291 -1.17 4.22 -7.96
CA GLY A 291 -0.20 4.81 -7.04
C GLY A 291 -0.76 5.06 -5.65
N GLY A 292 0.03 5.76 -4.85
CA GLY A 292 -0.36 6.33 -3.57
C GLY A 292 -0.31 7.85 -3.59
N TYR A 293 -0.48 8.50 -2.44
CA TYR A 293 -0.34 9.94 -2.30
C TYR A 293 0.50 10.32 -1.09
N ALA A 294 1.42 11.26 -1.26
CA ALA A 294 1.99 12.03 -0.18
C ALA A 294 1.29 13.39 -0.12
N VAL A 295 0.80 13.80 1.05
CA VAL A 295 0.12 15.08 1.27
C VAL A 295 0.79 15.76 2.45
N TRP A 296 1.22 17.01 2.28
CA TRP A 296 1.86 17.73 3.37
C TRP A 296 1.62 19.23 3.33
N ASP A 297 1.56 19.82 4.53
CA ASP A 297 1.67 21.25 4.73
C ASP A 297 2.93 21.57 5.55
N THR A 298 2.93 22.71 6.23
CA THR A 298 4.06 23.16 7.05
C THR A 298 4.19 22.42 8.38
N THR A 299 3.16 21.70 8.83
CA THR A 299 3.12 21.05 10.15
C THR A 299 2.94 19.54 10.09
N HIS A 300 2.21 19.01 9.11
CA HIS A 300 1.86 17.60 9.03
C HIS A 300 2.16 16.99 7.67
N ARG A 301 2.42 15.68 7.70
CA ARG A 301 2.64 14.84 6.52
C ARG A 301 1.83 13.57 6.62
N PHE A 302 0.97 13.36 5.63
CA PHE A 302 0.15 12.16 5.48
C PHE A 302 0.59 11.36 4.26
N TYR A 303 0.62 10.03 4.38
CA TYR A 303 0.84 9.13 3.26
C TYR A 303 -0.33 8.15 3.11
N PHE A 304 -0.75 7.93 1.86
CA PHE A 304 -1.70 6.89 1.50
C PHE A 304 -1.04 5.94 0.52
N ALA A 305 -0.93 4.66 0.86
CA ALA A 305 -0.19 3.71 0.04
C ALA A 305 -0.90 3.30 -1.25
N GLY A 306 -2.24 3.36 -1.28
CA GLY A 306 -3.05 2.66 -2.28
C GLY A 306 -2.89 1.15 -2.18
N ASP A 307 -3.39 0.44 -3.18
CA ASP A 307 -3.10 -0.99 -3.31
C ASP A 307 -1.71 -1.16 -3.89
N THR A 308 -0.93 -2.04 -3.27
CA THR A 308 0.42 -2.31 -3.71
C THR A 308 0.88 -3.68 -3.22
N GLY A 309 1.66 -4.38 -4.04
CA GLY A 309 2.55 -5.44 -3.57
C GLY A 309 3.85 -4.88 -3.04
N TYR A 310 4.66 -5.72 -2.38
CA TYR A 310 5.96 -5.33 -1.88
C TYR A 310 7.08 -5.57 -2.91
N THR A 311 8.05 -4.65 -2.97
CA THR A 311 9.21 -4.71 -3.86
C THR A 311 10.48 -4.98 -3.06
N HIS A 312 10.97 -6.21 -3.08
CA HIS A 312 12.14 -6.60 -2.28
C HIS A 312 13.49 -6.13 -2.86
N ASN A 313 13.57 -5.95 -4.18
CA ASN A 313 14.84 -5.61 -4.86
C ASN A 313 15.12 -4.10 -4.92
N ILE A 314 14.11 -3.30 -5.26
CA ILE A 314 14.16 -1.83 -5.28
C ILE A 314 12.94 -1.37 -4.49
N SER A 315 13.14 -0.91 -3.26
CA SER A 315 12.02 -0.41 -2.45
C SER A 315 11.65 1.01 -2.89
N ILE A 316 10.62 1.11 -3.73
CA ILE A 316 9.98 2.39 -4.07
C ILE A 316 9.53 3.14 -2.80
N PHE A 317 9.21 2.41 -1.73
CA PHE A 317 8.80 2.97 -0.45
C PHE A 317 9.94 3.70 0.27
N ARG A 318 11.20 3.21 0.16
CA ARG A 318 12.36 3.95 0.66
C ARG A 318 12.59 5.25 -0.09
N GLN A 319 12.35 5.26 -1.41
CA GLN A 319 12.42 6.50 -2.19
C GLN A 319 11.35 7.49 -1.74
N ILE A 320 10.13 7.02 -1.48
CA ILE A 320 9.03 7.84 -0.93
C ILE A 320 9.41 8.38 0.46
N GLY A 321 9.90 7.53 1.36
CA GLY A 321 10.33 7.93 2.70
C GLY A 321 11.49 8.94 2.68
N LYS A 322 12.47 8.74 1.79
CA LYS A 322 13.59 9.68 1.60
C LYS A 322 13.15 11.03 1.04
N LYS A 323 12.19 11.05 0.10
CA LYS A 323 11.75 12.28 -0.57
C LYS A 323 10.75 13.09 0.26
N TYR A 324 9.77 12.43 0.87
CA TYR A 324 8.63 13.09 1.51
C TYR A 324 8.54 12.83 3.02
N GLY A 325 9.17 11.76 3.52
CA GLY A 325 9.16 11.41 4.93
C GLY A 325 10.03 12.33 5.81
N PRO A 326 10.01 12.12 7.14
CA PRO A 326 9.15 11.18 7.85
C PRO A 326 7.67 11.61 7.82
N PHE A 327 6.75 10.65 7.75
CA PHE A 327 5.30 10.93 7.78
C PHE A 327 4.76 10.88 9.21
N ASP A 328 3.82 11.75 9.54
CA ASP A 328 3.16 11.72 10.85
C ASP A 328 2.13 10.58 10.92
N LEU A 329 1.40 10.38 9.82
CA LEU A 329 0.45 9.29 9.67
C LEU A 329 0.48 8.70 8.26
N SER A 330 0.46 7.37 8.18
CA SER A 330 0.22 6.64 6.93
C SER A 330 -1.03 5.76 7.00
N ALA A 331 -1.74 5.63 5.88
CA ALA A 331 -2.78 4.63 5.68
C ALA A 331 -2.26 3.54 4.74
N ILE A 332 -2.10 2.31 5.25
CA ILE A 332 -1.39 1.21 4.58
C ILE A 332 -2.31 -0.02 4.52
N PRO A 333 -2.50 -0.65 3.35
CA PRO A 333 -3.35 -1.84 3.24
C PRO A 333 -2.77 -3.01 4.01
N ILE A 334 -3.65 -3.83 4.61
CA ILE A 334 -3.26 -5.06 5.31
C ILE A 334 -4.11 -6.28 4.91
N GLY A 335 -5.08 -6.12 4.01
CA GLY A 335 -6.01 -7.17 3.58
C GLY A 335 -5.77 -7.64 2.14
N THR A 336 -6.54 -8.65 1.70
CA THR A 336 -6.53 -9.17 0.32
C THR A 336 -5.18 -9.78 -0.10
N TYR A 337 -4.46 -10.41 0.82
CA TYR A 337 -3.12 -10.96 0.58
C TYR A 337 -3.10 -12.49 0.39
N GLU A 338 -4.21 -13.21 0.63
CA GLU A 338 -4.32 -14.64 0.35
C GLU A 338 -5.24 -14.92 -0.87
N PRO A 339 -4.89 -15.91 -1.72
CA PRO A 339 -3.70 -16.76 -1.63
C PRO A 339 -2.46 -16.08 -2.20
N LYS A 340 -1.31 -16.22 -1.52
CA LYS A 340 -0.05 -15.54 -1.88
C LYS A 340 0.35 -15.66 -3.35
N TRP A 341 0.20 -16.84 -3.96
CA TRP A 341 0.60 -17.08 -5.35
C TRP A 341 -0.14 -16.22 -6.40
N ILE A 342 -1.30 -15.67 -6.06
CA ILE A 342 -2.00 -14.64 -6.86
C ILE A 342 -1.75 -13.24 -6.31
N MET A 343 -1.89 -13.08 -4.99
CA MET A 343 -2.04 -11.75 -4.40
C MET A 343 -0.71 -11.03 -4.13
N GLN A 344 0.39 -11.75 -3.86
CA GLN A 344 1.65 -11.14 -3.39
C GLN A 344 2.26 -10.11 -4.36
N ALA A 345 1.95 -10.24 -5.66
CA ALA A 345 2.45 -9.30 -6.66
C ALA A 345 1.81 -7.90 -6.52
N GLN A 346 0.61 -7.82 -5.93
CA GLN A 346 -0.30 -6.67 -6.03
C GLN A 346 -0.90 -6.22 -4.69
N HIS A 347 -0.79 -7.05 -3.65
CA HIS A 347 -1.20 -6.73 -2.29
C HIS A 347 -0.14 -7.17 -1.29
N VAL A 348 0.22 -6.27 -0.38
CA VAL A 348 1.10 -6.56 0.76
C VAL A 348 0.37 -7.41 1.79
N SER A 349 1.09 -8.36 2.36
CA SER A 349 0.72 -8.99 3.63
C SER A 349 0.93 -8.04 4.82
N PRO A 350 0.39 -8.31 6.01
CA PRO A 350 0.63 -7.49 7.19
C PRO A 350 2.12 -7.38 7.58
N ASP A 351 2.93 -8.41 7.34
CA ASP A 351 4.39 -8.35 7.53
C ASP A 351 5.06 -7.34 6.58
N GLU A 352 4.69 -7.39 5.30
CA GLU A 352 5.17 -6.44 4.28
C GLU A 352 4.62 -5.03 4.52
N ALA A 353 3.42 -4.89 5.05
CA ALA A 353 2.86 -3.60 5.45
C ALA A 353 3.70 -2.96 6.57
N VAL A 354 4.16 -3.74 7.56
CA VAL A 354 5.08 -3.25 8.60
C VAL A 354 6.42 -2.82 8.00
N GLN A 355 6.95 -3.58 7.03
CA GLN A 355 8.16 -3.16 6.33
C GLN A 355 7.94 -1.87 5.53
N LEU A 356 6.78 -1.71 4.89
CA LEU A 356 6.40 -0.49 4.19
C LEU A 356 6.34 0.71 5.15
N HIS A 357 5.72 0.55 6.32
CA HIS A 357 5.68 1.56 7.38
C HIS A 357 7.08 2.06 7.76
N ILE A 358 8.04 1.15 7.90
CA ILE A 358 9.45 1.47 8.18
C ILE A 358 10.09 2.20 6.99
N ASP A 359 9.93 1.66 5.78
CA ASP A 359 10.60 2.17 4.58
C ASP A 359 10.12 3.58 4.19
N VAL A 360 8.83 3.90 4.41
CA VAL A 360 8.31 5.27 4.22
C VAL A 360 8.61 6.21 5.40
N GLN A 361 9.26 5.71 6.46
CA GLN A 361 9.57 6.47 7.68
C GLN A 361 8.32 7.05 8.35
N SER A 362 7.26 6.25 8.46
CA SER A 362 6.03 6.68 9.13
C SER A 362 6.18 6.61 10.64
N LYS A 363 5.72 7.65 11.36
CA LYS A 363 5.64 7.63 12.83
C LYS A 363 4.46 6.80 13.31
N ASN A 364 3.30 7.03 12.71
CA ASN A 364 2.06 6.30 12.99
C ASN A 364 1.48 5.72 11.70
N SER A 365 0.78 4.60 11.76
CA SER A 365 0.08 4.03 10.61
C SER A 365 -1.23 3.37 11.02
N ILE A 366 -2.22 3.48 10.14
CA ILE A 366 -3.51 2.82 10.28
C ILE A 366 -3.68 1.78 9.16
N GLY A 367 -4.02 0.55 9.55
CA GLY A 367 -4.28 -0.54 8.61
C GLY A 367 -5.62 -0.38 7.89
N ILE A 368 -5.59 -0.34 6.55
CA ILE A 368 -6.77 -0.19 5.68
C ILE A 368 -6.95 -1.43 4.78
N HIS A 369 -7.91 -1.37 3.84
CA HIS A 369 -8.22 -2.43 2.83
C HIS A 369 -8.75 -3.76 3.40
N TRP A 370 -9.04 -3.84 4.70
CA TRP A 370 -9.56 -5.03 5.36
C TRP A 370 -10.96 -4.80 5.95
N GLY A 371 -11.58 -5.87 6.48
CA GLY A 371 -12.78 -5.76 7.31
C GLY A 371 -14.04 -5.23 6.60
N THR A 372 -14.08 -5.21 5.26
CA THR A 372 -15.19 -4.59 4.53
C THR A 372 -15.77 -5.48 3.43
N TRP A 373 -14.93 -5.98 2.53
CA TRP A 373 -15.28 -6.99 1.53
C TRP A 373 -14.42 -8.24 1.72
N ALA A 374 -14.98 -9.40 1.37
CA ALA A 374 -14.20 -10.63 1.23
C ALA A 374 -13.64 -10.68 -0.20
N MET A 375 -12.44 -10.13 -0.39
CA MET A 375 -11.76 -10.08 -1.69
C MET A 375 -10.53 -10.99 -1.76
N GLY A 376 -10.03 -11.46 -0.63
CA GLY A 376 -9.05 -12.54 -0.54
C GLY A 376 -9.66 -13.79 0.12
N ASN A 377 -8.79 -14.74 0.44
CA ASN A 377 -9.16 -15.98 1.12
C ASN A 377 -8.81 -16.00 2.60
N GLU A 378 -8.18 -14.96 3.14
CA GLU A 378 -7.84 -14.88 4.56
C GLU A 378 -9.09 -14.82 5.44
N TYR A 379 -8.98 -15.35 6.66
CA TYR A 379 -9.99 -15.15 7.69
C TYR A 379 -10.18 -13.64 7.95
N PHE A 380 -11.42 -13.15 8.01
CA PHE A 380 -11.69 -11.70 7.99
C PHE A 380 -11.08 -10.90 9.16
N MET A 381 -10.75 -11.55 10.28
CA MET A 381 -10.04 -10.95 11.43
C MET A 381 -8.56 -11.35 11.53
N GLU A 382 -8.04 -12.08 10.55
CA GLU A 382 -6.61 -12.38 10.47
C GLU A 382 -5.73 -11.13 10.25
N PRO A 383 -6.10 -10.15 9.41
CA PRO A 383 -5.23 -9.01 9.13
C PRO A 383 -4.77 -8.23 10.38
N PRO A 384 -5.66 -7.84 11.32
CA PRO A 384 -5.23 -7.18 12.57
C PRO A 384 -4.34 -8.05 13.45
N GLN A 385 -4.60 -9.36 13.49
CA GLN A 385 -3.84 -10.30 14.31
C GLN A 385 -2.40 -10.43 13.80
N LYS A 386 -2.25 -10.62 12.48
CA LYS A 386 -0.94 -10.68 11.84
C LYS A 386 -0.21 -9.34 11.88
N LEU A 387 -0.93 -8.22 11.75
CA LEU A 387 -0.32 -6.89 11.91
C LEU A 387 0.30 -6.74 13.30
N ALA A 388 -0.44 -7.05 14.38
CA ALA A 388 0.08 -6.96 15.74
C ALA A 388 1.30 -7.86 15.96
N GLN A 389 1.28 -9.07 15.39
CA GLN A 389 2.44 -9.98 15.43
C GLN A 389 3.64 -9.40 14.68
N ALA A 390 3.44 -8.86 13.48
CA ALA A 390 4.50 -8.27 12.67
C ALA A 390 5.13 -7.04 13.36
N VAL A 391 4.32 -6.18 13.98
CA VAL A 391 4.78 -5.03 14.80
C VAL A 391 5.66 -5.52 15.96
N GLN A 392 5.23 -6.57 16.66
CA GLN A 392 5.99 -7.16 17.77
C GLN A 392 7.31 -7.79 17.30
N ILE A 393 7.29 -8.56 16.21
CA ILE A 393 8.49 -9.22 15.65
C ILE A 393 9.54 -8.20 15.24
N ASN A 394 9.11 -7.06 14.67
CA ASN A 394 9.99 -5.97 14.27
C ASN A 394 10.37 -5.03 15.43
N GLN A 395 9.92 -5.29 16.66
CA GLN A 395 10.23 -4.51 17.87
C GLN A 395 9.86 -3.03 17.74
N LEU A 396 8.77 -2.74 17.03
CA LEU A 396 8.23 -1.39 16.92
C LEU A 396 7.37 -1.06 18.15
N ASP A 397 7.12 0.23 18.38
CA ASP A 397 6.13 0.67 19.36
C ASP A 397 4.76 0.06 19.01
N PRO A 398 4.07 -0.66 19.92
CA PRO A 398 2.76 -1.25 19.65
C PRO A 398 1.69 -0.26 19.18
N SER A 399 1.88 1.05 19.43
CA SER A 399 0.99 2.12 18.97
C SER A 399 1.37 2.71 17.60
N SER A 400 2.57 2.42 17.08
CA SER A 400 3.07 2.99 15.82
C SER A 400 2.36 2.47 14.57
N PHE A 401 1.77 1.26 14.61
CA PHE A 401 0.97 0.74 13.51
C PHE A 401 -0.19 -0.10 14.06
N VAL A 402 -1.38 0.48 14.00
CA VAL A 402 -2.60 -0.09 14.57
C VAL A 402 -3.70 -0.26 13.54
N VAL A 403 -4.78 -0.93 13.92
CA VAL A 403 -6.06 -0.82 13.22
C VAL A 403 -7.03 -0.03 14.08
N VAL A 404 -8.01 0.59 13.43
CA VAL A 404 -9.14 1.27 14.09
C VAL A 404 -10.44 0.62 13.64
N LYS A 405 -11.53 0.85 14.36
CA LYS A 405 -12.88 0.41 13.96
C LYS A 405 -13.39 1.27 12.81
N HIS A 406 -14.37 0.77 12.07
CA HIS A 406 -15.13 1.58 11.12
C HIS A 406 -15.73 2.79 11.82
N GLY A 407 -15.39 3.99 11.35
CA GLY A 407 -15.82 5.28 11.89
C GLY A 407 -15.05 5.75 13.11
N GLU A 408 -14.07 5.00 13.60
CA GLU A 408 -13.24 5.47 14.71
C GLU A 408 -12.35 6.63 14.27
N ILE A 409 -12.20 7.59 15.19
CA ILE A 409 -11.41 8.82 14.99
C ILE A 409 -10.03 8.58 15.58
N PHE A 410 -9.00 8.89 14.78
CA PHE A 410 -7.61 8.89 15.20
C PHE A 410 -7.03 10.29 15.02
N ASP A 411 -6.61 10.92 16.12
CA ASP A 411 -6.10 12.29 16.14
C ASP A 411 -4.61 12.32 16.48
N LEU A 412 -3.88 13.17 15.78
CA LEU A 412 -2.52 13.58 16.09
C LEU A 412 -2.49 15.09 16.32
N PRO A 413 -1.80 15.56 17.38
CA PRO A 413 -1.72 16.97 17.73
C PRO A 413 -0.86 17.78 16.75
#